data_AF-A0A2E6VZU3-F1
#
_entry.id   AF-A0A2E6VZU3-F1
#
_cell.length_a   1.000
_cell.length_b   1.000
_cell.length_c   1.000
_cell.angle_alpha   90.00
_cell.angle_beta   90.00
_cell.angle_gamma   90.00
#
_symmetry.space_group_name_H-M   'P 1'
#
loop_
_entity.id
_entity.type
_entity.pdbx_description
1 polymer ?
#
loop_
_entity_poly.entity_id
_entity_poly.type
_entity_poly.pdbx_seq_one_letter_code
_entity_poly.pdbx_strand_id
1 'polypeptide(L)'
;MRHTFPEIFKNHQLTQLWAYKYDSQLNGIGAHADFAAVNVNFWITPDAANLNPKSGGLVVYDAEAPLDWNFKSYNNDQIRIKEFLAKNPP
;
A
#
# COMPACT_ATOMS: atom_id res chain seq x y z
N MET A 1 13.53 12.09 5.46
CA MET A 1 13.46 10.71 4.94
C MET A 1 14.84 10.14 4.62
N ARG A 2 15.55 10.61 3.58
CA ARG A 2 16.89 10.06 3.25
C ARG A 2 17.93 10.19 4.38
N HIS A 3 18.00 11.36 5.03
CA HIS A 3 18.90 11.54 6.19
C HIS A 3 18.46 10.76 7.43
N THR A 4 17.15 10.54 7.58
CA THR A 4 16.56 9.90 8.77
C THR A 4 16.61 8.38 8.68
N PHE A 5 16.41 7.83 7.48
CA PHE A 5 16.36 6.39 7.18
C PHE A 5 17.23 6.06 5.96
N PRO A 6 18.56 6.26 6.06
CA PRO A 6 19.47 6.10 4.93
C PRO A 6 19.47 4.69 4.34
N GLU A 7 19.32 3.65 5.17
CA GLU A 7 19.31 2.25 4.73
C GLU A 7 18.05 1.85 3.95
N ILE A 8 16.94 2.56 4.18
CA ILE A 8 15.68 2.33 3.46
C ILE A 8 15.71 3.09 2.13
N PHE A 9 15.95 4.41 2.18
CA PHE A 9 15.79 5.25 0.99
C PHE A 9 17.01 5.24 0.07
N LYS A 10 18.22 4.96 0.58
CA LYS A 10 19.48 4.92 -0.17
C LYS A 10 19.57 6.13 -1.12
N ASN A 11 19.80 5.87 -2.40
CA ASN A 11 19.86 6.89 -3.46
C ASN A 11 18.57 6.95 -4.30
N HIS A 12 17.47 6.33 -3.85
CA HIS A 12 16.19 6.38 -4.57
C HIS A 12 15.62 7.80 -4.57
N GLN A 13 15.15 8.23 -5.74
CA GLN A 13 14.51 9.54 -5.93
C GLN A 13 13.00 9.44 -5.68
N LEU A 14 12.40 10.52 -5.19
CA LEU A 14 10.96 10.64 -5.12
C LEU A 14 10.40 10.79 -6.54
N THR A 15 9.68 9.78 -7.02
CA THR A 15 9.10 9.77 -8.36
C THR A 15 7.61 10.09 -8.37
N GLN A 16 6.90 9.83 -7.28
CA GLN A 16 5.46 10.03 -7.14
C GLN A 16 5.13 10.53 -5.73
N LEU A 17 4.16 11.45 -5.64
CA LEU A 17 3.57 11.92 -4.39
C LEU A 17 2.10 12.25 -4.64
N TRP A 18 1.22 11.66 -3.86
CA TRP A 18 -0.22 11.88 -3.93
C TRP A 18 -0.82 11.79 -2.53
N ALA A 19 -2.04 12.28 -2.38
CA ALA A 19 -2.79 12.19 -1.14
C ALA A 19 -4.26 11.92 -1.44
N TYR A 20 -4.89 11.14 -0.57
CA TYR A 20 -6.34 10.94 -0.58
C TYR A 20 -6.97 11.69 0.58
N LYS A 21 -8.15 12.25 0.35
CA LYS A 21 -9.03 12.78 1.39
C LYS A 21 -10.33 11.98 1.35
N TYR A 22 -10.54 11.15 2.36
CA TYR A 22 -11.74 10.33 2.50
C TYR A 22 -12.75 10.99 3.45
N ASP A 23 -14.03 10.76 3.20
CA ASP A 23 -14.99 10.76 4.30
C ASP A 23 -14.87 9.45 5.08
N SER A 24 -15.21 9.45 6.38
CA SER A 24 -15.02 8.30 7.27
C SER A 24 -15.97 7.12 7.01
N GLN A 25 -16.87 7.21 6.02
CA GLN A 25 -17.84 6.18 5.66
C GLN A 25 -17.38 5.31 4.47
N LEU A 26 -16.25 5.63 3.84
CA LEU A 26 -15.75 4.91 2.68
C LEU A 26 -14.93 3.66 3.05
N ASN A 27 -14.98 2.63 2.18
CA ASN A 27 -14.43 1.29 2.40
C ASN A 27 -12.90 1.17 2.24
N GLY A 28 -12.15 2.27 2.35
CA GLY A 28 -10.70 2.30 2.18
C GLY A 28 -10.23 2.14 0.72
N ILE A 29 -8.92 1.90 0.56
CA ILE A 29 -8.26 1.68 -0.74
C ILE A 29 -8.22 0.17 -1.01
N GLY A 30 -8.56 -0.25 -2.23
CA GLY A 30 -8.47 -1.66 -2.64
C GLY A 30 -7.03 -2.18 -2.60
N ALA A 31 -6.88 -3.51 -2.60
CA ALA A 31 -5.55 -4.12 -2.66
C ALA A 31 -4.87 -3.74 -3.98
N HIS A 32 -3.60 -3.35 -3.91
CA HIS A 32 -2.80 -2.94 -5.06
C HIS A 32 -1.32 -3.11 -4.73
N ALA A 33 -0.48 -3.20 -5.77
CA ALA A 33 0.95 -3.00 -5.67
C ALA A 33 1.35 -1.74 -6.45
N ASP A 34 2.30 -0.98 -5.91
CA ASP A 34 2.85 0.20 -6.56
C ASP A 34 4.17 -0.16 -7.26
N PHE A 35 4.45 0.52 -8.37
CA PHE A 35 5.74 0.39 -9.06
C PHE A 35 6.79 1.24 -8.36
N ALA A 36 7.25 0.78 -7.19
CA ALA A 36 8.22 1.50 -6.37
C ALA A 36 9.20 0.53 -5.70
N ALA A 37 10.46 0.95 -5.59
CA ALA A 37 11.45 0.25 -4.76
C ALA A 37 11.19 0.46 -3.25
N VAL A 38 10.60 1.59 -2.88
CA VAL A 38 10.17 1.93 -1.52
C VAL A 38 8.84 2.68 -1.62
N ASN A 39 7.82 2.19 -0.90
CA ASN A 39 6.57 2.91 -0.71
C ASN A 39 6.49 3.46 0.71
N VAL A 40 5.94 4.67 0.86
CA VAL A 40 5.77 5.31 2.16
C VAL A 40 4.34 5.81 2.26
N ASN A 41 3.59 5.25 3.20
CA ASN A 41 2.23 5.67 3.50
C ASN A 41 2.17 6.19 4.94
N PHE A 42 1.53 7.33 5.14
CA PHE A 42 1.20 7.86 6.46
C PHE A 42 -0.25 8.30 6.47
N TRP A 43 -0.92 8.07 7.58
CA TRP A 43 -2.31 8.46 7.81
C TRP A 43 -2.34 9.64 8.77
N ILE A 44 -3.03 10.70 8.39
CA ILE A 44 -3.29 11.85 9.25
C ILE A 44 -4.76 11.76 9.66
N THR A 45 -5.00 11.36 10.90
CA THR A 45 -6.35 11.10 11.43
C THR A 45 -6.37 11.34 12.95
N PRO A 46 -7.50 11.69 13.56
CA PRO A 46 -7.61 11.69 15.02
C PRO A 46 -7.34 10.30 15.61
N ASP A 47 -6.76 10.24 16.80
CA ASP A 47 -6.41 8.97 17.47
C ASP A 47 -7.60 8.02 17.60
N ALA A 48 -8.79 8.56 17.85
CA ALA A 48 -10.03 7.80 17.97
C ALA A 48 -10.42 7.04 16.69
N ALA A 49 -9.87 7.43 15.53
CA ALA A 49 -10.08 6.73 14.27
C ALA A 49 -9.19 5.49 14.10
N ASN A 50 -8.20 5.29 14.97
CA ASN A 50 -7.42 4.04 15.00
C ASN A 50 -8.21 2.95 15.74
N LEU A 51 -9.12 2.31 15.01
CA LEU A 51 -10.02 1.29 15.56
C LEU A 51 -9.31 -0.01 15.98
N ASN A 52 -8.08 -0.21 15.53
CA ASN A 52 -7.25 -1.34 15.96
C ASN A 52 -5.82 -0.86 16.30
N PRO A 53 -5.58 -0.40 17.53
CA PRO A 53 -4.28 0.14 17.93
C PRO A 53 -3.11 -0.85 17.85
N LYS A 54 -3.38 -2.16 17.82
CA LYS A 54 -2.34 -3.19 17.78
C LYS A 54 -1.71 -3.37 16.40
N SER A 55 -2.51 -3.28 15.34
CA SER A 55 -2.06 -3.49 13.96
C SER A 55 -2.28 -2.30 13.03
N GLY A 56 -3.11 -1.33 13.42
CA GLY A 56 -3.58 -0.26 12.55
C GLY A 56 -4.57 -0.76 11.49
N GLY A 57 -4.70 0.03 10.41
CA GLY A 57 -5.65 -0.20 9.31
C GLY A 57 -5.01 -0.66 7.98
N LEU A 58 -3.70 -0.98 7.96
CA LEU A 58 -3.00 -1.45 6.77
C LEU A 58 -2.79 -2.97 6.85
N VAL A 59 -3.14 -3.68 5.79
CA VAL A 59 -2.80 -5.08 5.59
C VAL A 59 -1.75 -5.16 4.49
N VAL A 60 -0.63 -5.84 4.79
CA VAL A 60 0.47 -6.08 3.84
C VAL A 60 0.51 -7.57 3.54
N TYR A 61 0.59 -7.92 2.25
CA TYR A 61 0.78 -9.28 1.78
C TYR A 61 2.22 -9.39 1.27
N ASP A 62 2.98 -10.36 1.78
CA ASP A 62 4.33 -10.67 1.26
C ASP A 62 4.23 -11.57 0.02
N ALA A 63 3.61 -11.03 -1.03
CA ALA A 63 3.39 -11.73 -2.28
C ALA A 63 3.70 -10.81 -3.47
N GLU A 64 4.60 -11.23 -4.33
CA GLU A 64 4.94 -10.51 -5.56
C GLU A 64 3.87 -10.74 -6.64
N ALA A 65 3.50 -9.68 -7.36
CA ALA A 65 2.60 -9.82 -8.49
C ALA A 65 3.22 -10.74 -9.57
N PRO A 66 2.44 -11.63 -10.21
CA PRO A 66 2.96 -12.49 -11.27
C PRO A 66 3.63 -11.69 -12.40
N LEU A 67 4.74 -12.20 -12.93
CA LEU A 67 5.56 -11.50 -13.93
C LEU A 67 4.83 -11.18 -15.24
N ASP A 68 3.75 -11.91 -15.55
CA ASP A 68 2.90 -11.67 -16.72
C ASP A 68 1.88 -10.54 -16.50
N TRP A 69 1.75 -10.01 -15.28
CA TRP A 69 0.84 -8.91 -14.98
C TRP A 69 1.48 -7.58 -15.33
N ASN A 70 0.76 -6.77 -16.11
CA ASN A 70 1.12 -5.38 -16.31
C ASN A 70 0.69 -4.51 -15.10
N PHE A 71 1.13 -3.25 -15.09
CA PHE A 71 0.80 -2.29 -14.03
C PHE A 71 -0.71 -2.19 -13.74
N LYS A 72 -1.55 -2.16 -14.78
CA LYS A 72 -3.01 -2.06 -14.58
C LYS A 72 -3.55 -3.29 -13.85
N SER A 73 -3.04 -4.48 -14.15
CA SER A 73 -3.48 -5.73 -13.51
C SER A 73 -3.15 -5.77 -12.02
N TYR A 74 -1.92 -5.47 -11.61
CA TYR A 74 -1.57 -5.52 -10.18
C TYR A 74 -1.97 -4.28 -9.38
N ASN A 75 -2.26 -3.16 -10.04
CA ASN A 75 -2.61 -1.91 -9.36
C ASN A 75 -4.13 -1.67 -9.29
N ASN A 76 -4.94 -2.23 -10.22
CA ASN A 76 -6.36 -1.86 -10.34
C ASN A 76 -7.34 -3.04 -10.50
N ASP A 77 -6.90 -4.23 -10.91
CA ASP A 77 -7.82 -5.37 -11.17
C ASP A 77 -8.20 -6.09 -9.87
N GLN A 78 -9.17 -5.52 -9.15
CA GLN A 78 -9.56 -5.98 -7.81
C GLN A 78 -10.04 -7.44 -7.76
N ILE A 79 -10.62 -7.96 -8.84
CA ILE A 79 -11.06 -9.37 -8.89
C ILE A 79 -9.83 -10.26 -8.95
N ARG A 80 -8.95 -10.01 -9.93
CA ARG A 80 -7.75 -10.80 -10.16
C ARG A 80 -6.79 -10.75 -8.96
N ILE A 81 -6.62 -9.58 -8.36
CA ILE A 81 -5.80 -9.39 -7.15
C ILE A 81 -6.36 -10.22 -6.00
N LYS A 82 -7.67 -10.15 -5.72
CA LYS A 82 -8.28 -10.91 -4.62
C LYS A 82 -8.16 -12.42 -4.81
N GLU A 83 -8.37 -12.92 -6.03
CA GLU A 83 -8.20 -14.34 -6.34
C GLU A 83 -6.76 -14.83 -6.17
N PHE A 84 -5.78 -13.97 -6.50
CA PHE A 84 -4.37 -14.27 -6.27
C PHE A 84 -4.02 -14.29 -4.77
N LEU A 85 -4.46 -13.29 -4.01
CA LEU A 85 -4.17 -13.20 -2.57
C LEU A 85 -4.91 -14.27 -1.76
N ALA A 86 -6.09 -14.73 -2.19
CA ALA A 86 -6.76 -15.87 -1.56
C ALA A 86 -5.92 -17.16 -1.60
N LYS A 87 -5.00 -17.27 -2.56
CA LYS A 87 -4.05 -18.39 -2.69
C LYS A 87 -2.69 -18.09 -2.05
N ASN A 88 -2.45 -16.85 -1.63
CA ASN A 88 -1.22 -16.34 -1.04
C ASN A 88 -1.57 -15.43 0.17
N PRO A 89 -2.03 -16.03 1.29
CA PRO A 89 -2.42 -15.27 2.47
C PRO A 89 -1.23 -14.51 3.08
N PRO A 90 -1.49 -13.43 3.86
CA PRO A 90 -0.45 -12.60 4.46
C PRO A 90 0.29 -13.30 5.60
#